data_AF-A0A7X7SKC3-F1
#
_entry.id   AF-A0A7X7SKC3-F1
#
_cell.length_a   1.000
_cell.length_b   1.000
_cell.length_c   1.000
_cell.angle_alpha   90.00
_cell.angle_beta   90.00
_cell.angle_gamma   90.00
#
_symmetry.space_group_name_H-M   'P 1'
#
loop_
_entity.id
_entity.type
_entity.pdbx_description
1 polymer ?
#
loop_
_entity_poly.entity_id
_entity_poly.type
_entity_poly.pdbx_seq_one_letter_code
_entity_poly.pdbx_strand_id
1 'polypeptide(L)' 'MVRPASGELRRWDFAGIHVIDPRIFDLIEERGVFSIIDVYLRLARLGEAIRPVPFDGVWIDIGTPDRLAEADRVAAELPA' A
#
# COMPACT_ATOMS: atom_id res chain seq x y z
N MET A 1 16.30 -3.21 2.24
CA MET A 1 16.85 -1.83 2.32
C MET A 1 16.42 -1.11 1.04
N VAL A 2 15.80 0.05 1.15
CA VAL A 2 15.29 0.86 0.03
C VAL A 2 16.30 1.92 -0.38
N ARG A 3 16.05 2.64 -1.48
CA ARG A 3 16.80 3.85 -1.87
C ARG A 3 16.97 4.80 -0.67
N PRO A 4 18.14 5.44 -0.47
CA PRO A 4 18.28 6.49 0.53
C PRO A 4 17.25 7.60 0.30
N ALA A 5 16.61 8.05 1.38
CA ALA A 5 15.68 9.16 1.29
C ALA A 5 16.44 10.49 1.14
N SER A 6 15.78 11.47 0.52
CA SER A 6 16.27 12.84 0.40
C SER A 6 15.20 13.79 0.94
N GLY A 7 15.61 14.72 1.80
CA GLY A 7 14.71 15.70 2.41
C GLY A 7 13.94 15.20 3.63
N GLU A 8 12.88 15.92 3.98
CA GLU A 8 12.00 15.61 5.11
C GLU A 8 11.15 14.36 4.83
N LEU A 9 11.02 13.48 5.82
CA LEU A 9 10.22 12.27 5.71
C LEU A 9 8.80 12.53 6.18
N ARG A 10 7.83 12.14 5.36
CA ARG A 10 6.41 12.10 5.74
C ARG A 10 5.96 10.66 5.90
N ARG A 11 5.27 10.36 7.00
CA ARG A 11 4.67 9.05 7.23
C ARG A 11 3.41 8.89 6.38
N TRP A 12 3.29 7.75 5.73
CA TRP A 12 2.14 7.32 4.95
C TRP A 12 1.89 5.84 5.23
N ASP A 13 0.62 5.45 5.20
CA ASP A 13 0.20 4.05 5.26
C ASP A 13 -0.09 3.53 3.84
N PHE A 14 0.13 2.23 3.63
CA PHE A 14 -0.23 1.57 2.37
C PHE A 14 -1.68 1.11 2.43
N ALA A 15 -2.53 1.73 1.63
CA ALA A 15 -3.98 1.51 1.61
C ALA A 15 -4.43 0.15 1.04
N GLY A 16 -3.49 -0.71 0.61
CA GLY A 16 -3.81 -1.99 -0.03
C GLY A 16 -4.27 -1.87 -1.49
N ILE A 17 -4.25 -0.66 -2.07
CA ILE A 17 -4.61 -0.40 -3.46
C ILE A 17 -3.34 -0.03 -4.24
N HIS A 18 -3.14 -0.69 -5.38
CA HIS A 18 -2.02 -0.42 -6.26
C HIS A 18 -2.42 -0.55 -7.73
N VAL A 19 -1.70 0.17 -8.59
CA VAL A 19 -1.73 -0.02 -10.04
C VAL A 19 -0.34 -0.48 -10.43
N ILE A 20 -0.24 -1.62 -11.10
CA ILE A 20 1.04 -2.25 -11.38
C ILE A 20 1.13 -2.64 -12.85
N ASP A 21 2.30 -2.41 -13.44
CA ASP A 21 2.66 -3.00 -14.72
C ASP A 21 2.83 -4.53 -14.57
N PRO A 22 2.18 -5.35 -15.42
CA PRO A 22 2.28 -6.82 -15.33
C PRO A 22 3.72 -7.37 -15.35
N ARG A 23 4.71 -6.62 -15.85
CA ARG A 23 6.13 -6.98 -15.79
C ARG A 23 6.62 -7.25 -14.37
N ILE A 24 5.92 -6.78 -13.33
CA ILE A 24 6.26 -7.11 -11.94
C ILE A 24 6.37 -8.61 -11.70
N PHE A 25 5.56 -9.43 -12.38
CA PHE A 25 5.57 -10.88 -12.19
C PHE A 25 6.90 -11.51 -12.62
N ASP A 26 7.57 -10.94 -13.61
CA ASP A 26 8.91 -11.36 -14.04
C ASP A 26 10.01 -10.90 -13.06
N LEU A 27 9.71 -9.94 -12.19
CA LEU A 27 10.65 -9.31 -11.25
C LEU A 27 10.50 -9.83 -9.82
N ILE A 28 9.47 -10.63 -9.53
CA ILE A 28 9.26 -11.27 -8.22
C ILE A 28 10.23 -12.44 -8.09
N GLU A 29 11.05 -12.40 -7.05
CA GLU A 29 12.04 -13.44 -6.72
C GLU A 29 11.67 -14.15 -5.41
N GLU A 30 10.70 -13.61 -4.68
CA GLU A 30 10.20 -14.08 -3.41
C GLU A 30 9.52 -15.44 -3.56
N ARG A 31 9.76 -16.35 -2.61
CA ARG A 31 9.25 -17.73 -2.62
C ARG A 31 8.35 -17.95 -1.42
N GLY A 32 7.30 -18.77 -1.60
CA GLY A 32 6.33 -19.06 -0.55
C GLY A 32 5.40 -17.88 -0.27
N VAL A 33 4.96 -17.73 0.98
CA VAL A 33 4.20 -16.56 1.43
C VAL A 33 5.17 -15.40 1.63
N PHE A 34 4.89 -14.26 0.99
CA PHE A 34 5.73 -13.07 1.08
C PHE A 34 4.90 -11.79 1.19
N SER A 35 5.54 -10.72 1.65
CA SER A 35 4.96 -9.38 1.69
C SER A 35 5.19 -8.67 0.37
N ILE A 36 4.13 -8.10 -0.21
CA ILE A 36 4.27 -7.25 -1.41
C ILE A 36 5.10 -5.98 -1.13
N ILE A 37 5.14 -5.52 0.12
CA ILE A 37 5.96 -4.37 0.52
C ILE A 37 7.45 -4.66 0.35
N ASP A 38 7.89 -5.87 0.68
CA ASP A 38 9.29 -6.27 0.54
C ASP A 38 9.72 -6.27 -0.94
N VAL A 39 8.83 -6.73 -1.83
CA VAL A 39 9.01 -6.66 -3.28
C VAL A 39 9.20 -5.21 -3.71
N TYR A 40 8.30 -4.29 -3.32
CA TYR A 40 8.40 -2.88 -3.72
C TYR A 40 9.65 -2.19 -3.19
N LEU A 41 10.06 -2.45 -1.95
CA LEU A 41 11.28 -1.86 -1.38
C LEU A 41 12.54 -2.40 -2.08
N ARG A 42 12.56 -3.69 -2.45
CA ARG A 42 13.63 -4.30 -3.26
C ARG A 42 13.68 -3.69 -4.66
N LEU A 43 12.56 -3.65 -5.37
CA LEU A 43 12.48 -3.09 -6.73
C LEU A 43 12.81 -1.60 -6.75
N ALA A 44 12.35 -0.82 -5.76
CA ALA A 44 12.73 0.58 -5.61
C ALA A 44 14.26 0.73 -5.49
N ARG A 45 14.93 -0.12 -4.69
CA ARG A 45 16.39 -0.14 -4.59
C ARG A 45 17.07 -0.47 -5.92
N LEU A 46 16.46 -1.31 -6.76
CA LEU A 46 16.96 -1.66 -8.10
C LEU A 46 16.67 -0.59 -9.18
N GLY A 47 15.99 0.50 -8.81
CA GLY A 47 15.72 1.62 -9.72
C GLY A 47 14.32 1.62 -10.34
N GLU A 48 13.48 0.62 -10.03
CA GLU A 48 12.10 0.60 -10.52
C GLU A 48 11.28 1.78 -9.96
N ALA A 49 10.34 2.25 -10.77
CA ALA A 49 9.51 3.39 -10.44
C ALA A 49 8.35 2.98 -9.51
N ILE A 50 8.52 3.21 -8.21
CA ILE A 50 7.47 3.09 -7.20
C ILE A 50 7.07 4.50 -6.77
N ARG A 51 5.82 4.89 -7.00
CA ARG A 51 5.29 6.22 -6.70
C ARG A 51 4.05 6.12 -5.80
N PRO A 52 4.00 6.84 -4.67
CA PRO A 52 2.78 6.90 -3.88
C PRO A 52 1.74 7.77 -4.60
N VAL A 53 0.47 7.42 -4.44
CA VAL A 53 -0.66 8.26 -4.81
C VAL A 53 -1.38 8.62 -3.51
N PRO A 54 -1.30 9.89 -3.06
CA PRO A 54 -2.07 10.33 -1.90
C PRO A 54 -3.55 10.10 -2.15
N PHE A 55 -4.24 9.54 -1.16
CA PHE A 55 -5.68 9.40 -1.16
C PHE A 55 -6.24 10.25 -0.03
N ASP A 56 -7.06 11.23 -0.40
CA ASP A 56 -7.79 12.08 0.53
C ASP A 56 -9.24 11.59 0.53
N GLY A 57 -9.61 10.84 1.56
CA GLY A 57 -10.93 10.26 1.70
C GLY A 57 -11.02 9.31 2.89
N VAL A 58 -12.18 8.71 3.06
CA VAL A 58 -12.39 7.70 4.11
C VAL A 58 -11.73 6.40 3.66
N TRP A 59 -10.80 5.91 4.49
CA TRP A 59 -10.17 4.61 4.35
C TRP A 59 -10.20 3.91 5.72
N ILE A 60 -10.60 2.65 5.74
CA ILE A 60 -10.75 1.85 6.96
C ILE A 60 -10.19 0.45 6.69
N ASP A 61 -9.30 -0.02 7.56
CA ASP A 61 -8.86 -1.42 7.59
C ASP A 61 -9.92 -2.29 8.25
N ILE A 62 -10.55 -3.20 7.51
CA ILE A 62 -11.64 -4.06 8.00
C ILE A 62 -11.11 -5.46 8.36
N GLY A 63 -10.08 -5.51 9.21
CA GLY A 63 -9.39 -6.75 9.58
C GLY A 63 -10.03 -7.53 10.75
N THR A 64 -11.03 -6.99 11.45
CA THR A 64 -11.66 -7.62 12.62
C THR A 64 -13.17 -7.34 12.66
N PRO A 65 -13.97 -8.14 13.40
CA PRO A 65 -15.41 -7.88 13.56
C PRO A 65 -15.73 -6.47 14.10
N ASP A 66 -14.95 -5.99 15.08
CA ASP A 66 -15.16 -4.64 15.64
C ASP A 66 -14.89 -3.54 14.59
N ARG A 67 -13.87 -3.72 13.75
CA ARG A 67 -13.55 -2.78 12.65
C ARG A 67 -14.58 -2.83 11.53
N LEU A 68 -15.21 -3.98 11.29
CA LEU A 68 -16.34 -4.09 10.38
C LEU A 68 -17.55 -3.29 10.89
N ALA A 69 -17.90 -3.45 12.17
CA ALA A 69 -19.00 -2.69 12.76
C ALA A 69 -18.73 -1.17 12.78
N GLU A 70 -17.47 -0.76 12.90
CA GLU A 70 -17.06 0.63 12.71
C GLU A 70 -17.24 1.11 11.27
N ALA A 71 -16.78 0.32 10.29
CA ALA A 71 -16.92 0.65 8.88
C ALA A 71 -18.39 0.82 8.45
N ASP A 72 -19.29 -0.03 8.95
CA ASP A 72 -20.74 0.10 8.68
C ASP A 72 -21.32 1.42 9.18
N ARG A 73 -20.89 1.87 10.37
CA ARG A 73 -21.32 3.17 10.92
C ARG A 73 -20.82 4.33 10.06
N VAL A 74 -19.54 4.31 9.70
CA VAL A 74 -18.96 5.36 8.86
C VAL A 74 -19.63 5.38 7.49
N ALA A 75 -19.86 4.22 6.88
CA ALA A 75 -20.51 4.12 5.57
C ALA A 75 -21.93 4.70 5.57
N ALA A 76 -22.69 4.56 6.66
CA ALA A 76 -24.02 5.15 6.79
C ALA A 76 -24.02 6.69 6.88
N GLU A 77 -22.90 7.29 7.26
CA GLU A 77 -22.72 8.75 7.38
C GLU A 77 -22.09 9.38 6.11
N LEU A 78 -21.62 8.56 5.18
CA LEU A 78 -21.03 9.06 3.93
C LEU A 78 -22.11 9.69 3.04
N PRO A 79 -21.82 10.84 2.40
CA PRO A 79 -22.72 11.42 1.40
C PRO A 79 -22.88 10.47 0.21
N ALA A 80 -24.09 10.42 -0.33
CA ALA A 80 -24.44 9.66 -1.53
C ALA A 80 -23.83 10.26 -2.82
#